data_AF-A0A832DP33-F1
#
_entry.id   AF-A0A832DP33-F1
#
_cell.length_a   1.000
_cell.length_b   1.000
_cell.length_c   1.000
_cell.angle_alpha   90.00
_cell.angle_beta   90.00
_cell.angle_gamma   90.00
#
_symmetry.space_group_name_H-M   'P 1'
#
loop_
_entity.id
_entity.type
_entity.pdbx_description
1 polymer ?
#
loop_
_entity_poly.entity_id
_entity_poly.type
_entity_poly.pdbx_seq_one_letter_code
_entity_poly.pdbx_strand_id
1 'polypeptide(L)' 'MFGLEKSPREKFDFDLEVDLKDNPKKAKELFSKIEGNINKIKKKLKSGGSKEELNKLGTLLQGYTALLKVLKQSQKT' A
#
# COMPACT_ATOMS: atom_id res chain seq x y z
N MET A 1 19.90 -29.67 -30.16
CA MET A 1 19.60 -28.64 -29.14
C MET A 1 18.40 -27.86 -29.62
N PHE A 2 17.28 -27.88 -28.89
CA PHE A 2 16.18 -26.96 -29.14
C PHE A 2 15.66 -26.51 -27.77
N GLY A 3 16.13 -25.34 -27.35
CA GLY A 3 15.70 -24.66 -26.15
C GLY A 3 14.24 -24.27 -26.30
N LEU A 4 13.37 -24.94 -25.53
CA LEU A 4 12.09 -24.40 -25.13
C LEU A 4 12.35 -23.27 -24.13
N GLU A 5 12.91 -22.16 -24.60
CA GLU A 5 12.90 -20.93 -23.84
C GLU A 5 11.45 -20.46 -23.81
N LYS A 6 10.77 -20.71 -22.68
CA LYS A 6 9.52 -20.02 -22.38
C LYS A 6 9.83 -18.53 -22.47
N SER A 7 9.20 -17.84 -23.43
CA SER A 7 9.25 -16.38 -23.50
C SER A 7 9.02 -15.83 -22.09
N PRO A 8 9.86 -14.91 -21.60
CA PRO A 8 9.69 -14.34 -20.27
C PRO A 8 8.25 -13.86 -20.18
N ARG A 9 7.50 -14.38 -19.19
CA ARG A 9 6.11 -13.93 -18.98
C ARG A 9 6.17 -12.42 -18.89
N GLU A 10 5.49 -11.73 -19.81
CA GLU A 10 5.33 -10.28 -19.71
C GLU A 10 4.84 -9.99 -18.30
N LYS A 11 5.54 -9.09 -17.61
CA LYS A 11 5.15 -8.68 -16.28
C LYS A 11 3.75 -8.08 -16.42
N PHE A 12 2.78 -8.71 -15.80
CA PHE A 12 1.44 -8.15 -15.73
C PHE A 12 1.50 -7.00 -14.72
N ASP A 13 1.59 -5.77 -15.24
CA ASP A 13 1.47 -4.57 -14.43
C ASP A 13 -0.01 -4.30 -14.20
N PHE A 14 -0.40 -4.11 -12.94
CA PHE A 14 -1.77 -3.71 -12.63
C PHE A 14 -1.97 -2.24 -13.01
N ASP A 15 -3.20 -1.86 -13.39
CA ASP A 15 -3.53 -0.46 -13.75
C ASP A 15 -3.07 0.56 -12.71
N LEU A 16 -3.19 0.23 -11.42
CA LEU A 16 -2.74 1.08 -10.33
C LEU A 16 -1.21 1.23 -10.29
N GLU A 17 -0.47 0.17 -10.61
CA GLU A 17 0.99 0.23 -10.63
C GLU A 17 1.49 1.09 -11.79
N VAL A 18 0.88 0.95 -12.97
CA VAL A 18 1.13 1.81 -14.14
C VAL A 18 0.83 3.26 -13.80
N ASP A 19 -0.38 3.55 -13.32
CA ASP A 19 -0.82 4.90 -12.98
C ASP A 19 0.05 5.57 -11.91
N LEU A 20 0.54 4.82 -10.92
CA LEU A 20 1.44 5.37 -9.90
C LEU A 20 2.84 5.63 -10.46
N LYS A 21 3.36 4.81 -11.38
CA LYS A 21 4.67 5.03 -12.04
C LYS A 21 4.61 6.25 -12.95
N ASP A 22 3.55 6.37 -13.72
CA ASP A 22 3.38 7.45 -14.70
C ASP A 22 3.04 8.80 -14.06
N ASN A 23 2.37 8.79 -12.89
CA ASN A 23 1.93 10.01 -12.20
C ASN A 23 2.54 10.15 -10.79
N PRO A 24 3.80 10.63 -10.66
CA PRO A 24 4.47 10.80 -9.36
C PRO A 24 3.72 11.71 -8.38
N LYS A 25 3.00 12.72 -8.90
CA LYS A 25 2.19 13.62 -8.08
C LYS A 25 1.02 12.86 -7.42
N LYS A 26 0.32 12.03 -8.19
CA LYS A 26 -0.79 11.20 -7.72
C LYS A 26 -0.31 10.17 -6.70
N ALA A 27 0.86 9.58 -6.92
CA ALA A 27 1.50 8.70 -5.95
C ALA A 27 1.80 9.41 -4.62
N LYS A 28 2.37 10.62 -4.68
CA LYS A 28 2.66 11.42 -3.48
C LYS A 28 1.39 11.82 -2.72
N GLU A 29 0.32 12.19 -3.43
CA GLU A 29 -0.98 12.50 -2.83
C GLU A 29 -1.59 11.28 -2.14
N LEU A 30 -1.55 10.12 -2.81
CA LEU A 30 -2.04 8.86 -2.25
C LEU A 30 -1.25 8.46 -0.99
N PHE A 31 0.08 8.56 -1.03
CA PHE A 31 0.92 8.27 0.14
C PHE A 31 0.63 9.21 1.30
N SER A 32 0.50 10.51 1.01
CA SER A 32 0.16 11.51 2.02
C SER A 32 -1.19 11.23 2.67
N LYS A 33 -2.18 10.81 1.87
CA LYS A 33 -3.52 10.41 2.37
C LYS A 33 -3.45 9.19 3.27
N ILE A 34 -2.72 8.15 2.86
CA ILE A 34 -2.54 6.91 3.65
C ILE A 34 -1.80 7.21 4.96
N GLU A 35 -0.70 7.96 4.91
CA GLU A 35 0.09 8.36 6.09
C GLU A 35 -0.76 9.24 7.03
N GLY A 36 -1.58 10.14 6.49
CA GLY A 36 -2.57 10.90 7.25
C GLY A 36 -3.56 10.01 7.99
N ASN A 37 -4.09 8.98 7.35
CA ASN A 37 -5.00 8.02 7.97
C ASN A 37 -4.31 7.19 9.05
N ILE A 38 -3.08 6.70 8.80
CA ILE A 38 -2.26 6.00 9.80
C ILE A 38 -2.08 6.88 11.05
N ASN A 39 -1.74 8.15 10.86
CA ASN A 39 -1.53 9.08 11.98
C ASN A 39 -2.84 9.35 12.75
N LYS A 40 -3.98 9.48 12.07
CA LYS A 40 -5.30 9.59 12.72
C LYS A 40 -5.62 8.35 13.56
N ILE A 41 -5.41 7.16 13.02
CA ILE A 41 -5.64 5.89 13.73
C ILE A 41 -4.72 5.79 14.95
N LYS A 42 -3.43 6.09 14.80
CA LYS A 42 -2.46 6.10 15.92
C LYS A 42 -2.88 7.07 17.03
N LYS A 43 -3.37 8.27 16.68
CA LYS A 43 -3.89 9.23 17.67
C LYS A 43 -5.11 8.68 18.40
N LYS A 44 -6.05 8.05 17.68
CA LYS A 44 -7.25 7.46 18.28
C LYS A 44 -6.94 6.24 19.17
N LEU A 45 -5.96 5.42 18.81
CA LEU A 45 -5.47 4.34 19.67
C LEU A 45 -4.87 4.88 20.97
N LYS A 46 -4.10 5.98 20.90
CA LYS A 46 -3.50 6.63 22.09
C LYS A 46 -4.53 7.26 23.02
N SER A 47 -5.69 7.70 22.52
CA SER A 47 -6.75 8.26 23.36
C SER A 47 -7.51 7.22 24.18
N GLY A 48 -7.23 5.92 23.98
CA GLY A 48 -8.01 4.84 24.58
C GLY A 48 -9.39 4.67 23.93
N GLY A 49 -10.12 3.68 24.40
CA GLY A 49 -11.44 3.28 23.87
C GLY A 49 -11.82 1.91 24.39
N SER A 50 -12.95 1.38 23.91
CA SER A 50 -13.34 0.01 24.25
C SER A 50 -12.38 -1.00 23.61
N LYS A 51 -12.25 -2.19 24.21
CA LYS A 51 -11.40 -3.26 23.67
C LYS A 51 -11.74 -3.60 22.20
N GLU A 52 -13.02 -3.60 21.86
CA GLU A 52 -13.49 -3.87 20.50
C GLU A 52 -13.09 -2.77 19.51
N GLU A 53 -13.22 -1.50 19.90
CA GLU A 53 -12.80 -0.37 19.07
C GLU A 53 -11.29 -0.37 18.85
N LEU A 54 -10.51 -0.62 19.90
CA LEU A 54 -9.05 -0.68 19.81
C LEU A 54 -8.61 -1.85 18.91
N ASN A 55 -9.27 -3.00 18.99
CA ASN A 55 -9.00 -4.13 18.09
C ASN A 55 -9.28 -3.76 16.62
N LYS A 56 -10.45 -3.16 16.33
CA LYS A 56 -10.80 -2.71 14.97
C LYS A 56 -9.79 -1.69 14.43
N LEU A 57 -9.40 -0.72 15.26
CA LEU A 57 -8.37 0.27 14.91
C LEU A 57 -7.00 -0.35 14.71
N GLY A 58 -6.64 -1.38 15.48
CA GLY A 58 -5.42 -2.16 15.32
C GLY A 58 -5.38 -2.87 13.96
N THR A 59 -6.45 -3.56 13.58
CA THR A 59 -6.57 -4.20 12.26
C THR A 59 -6.46 -3.18 11.13
N LEU A 60 -7.15 -2.04 11.26
CA LEU A 60 -7.11 -0.98 10.26
C LEU A 60 -5.72 -0.37 10.11
N LEU A 61 -5.01 -0.15 11.22
CA LEU A 61 -3.63 0.33 11.22
C LEU A 61 -2.70 -0.63 10.48
N GLN A 62 -2.82 -1.93 10.73
CA GLN A 62 -2.02 -2.95 10.05
C GLN A 62 -2.32 -2.97 8.55
N GLY A 63 -3.60 -2.91 8.15
CA GLY A 63 -4.01 -2.86 6.75
C GLY A 63 -3.42 -1.66 6.00
N TYR A 64 -3.54 -0.44 6.56
CA TYR A 64 -2.93 0.74 5.94
C TYR A 64 -1.41 0.69 5.90
N THR A 65 -0.76 0.11 6.92
CA THR A 65 0.70 -0.05 6.93
C THR A 65 1.17 -1.03 5.85
N ALA A 66 0.46 -2.16 5.69
CA ALA A 66 0.72 -3.12 4.64
C ALA A 66 0.50 -2.53 3.24
N LEU A 67 -0.60 -1.81 3.05
CA LEU A 67 -0.90 -1.09 1.80
C LEU A 67 0.23 -0.11 1.44
N LEU A 68 0.65 0.74 2.39
CA LEU A 68 1.72 1.70 2.16
C LEU A 68 3.03 1.00 1.77
N LYS A 69 3.34 -0.14 2.39
CA LYS A 69 4.53 -0.95 2.07
C LYS A 69 4.46 -1.49 0.64
N VAL A 70 3.33 -2.06 0.23
CA VAL A 70 3.13 -2.62 -1.11
C VAL A 70 3.26 -1.51 -2.16
N LEU A 71 2.57 -0.39 -1.99
CA LEU A 71 2.63 0.70 -2.97
C LEU A 71 4.04 1.30 -3.09
N LYS A 72 4.78 1.42 -1.98
CA LYS A 72 6.18 1.86 -2.00
C LYS A 72 7.11 0.86 -2.70
N GLN A 73 6.77 -0.44 -2.67
CA GLN A 73 7.52 -1.48 -3.39
C GLN A 73 7.21 -1.43 -4.89
N SER A 74 5.95 -1.26 -5.28
CA SER A 74 5.53 -1.16 -6.69
C SER A 74 6.12 0.05 -7.41
N GLN A 75 6.49 1.12 -6.68
CA GLN A 75 7.20 2.28 -7.23
C GLN A 75 8.69 2.05 -7.51
N LYS A 76 9.32 1.03 -6.89
CA LYS A 76 10.75 0.75 -7.06
C LYS A 76 11.04 -0.20 -8.23
N THR A 77 10.01 -0.81 -8.80
CA THR A 77 10.09 -1.91 -9.77
C THR A 77 9.67 -1.42 -11.14
#